data_AF-A0A2N3PIW0-F1
#
_entry.id   AF-A0A2N3PIW0-F1
#
_cell.length_a   1.000
_cell.length_b   1.000
_cell.length_c   1.000
_cell.angle_alpha   90.00
_cell.angle_beta   90.00
_cell.angle_gamma   90.00
#
_symmetry.space_group_name_H-M   'P 1'
#
loop_
_entity.id
_entity.type
_entity.pdbx_description
1 polymer ?
#
loop_
_entity_poly.entity_id
_entity_poly.type
_entity_poly.pdbx_seq_one_letter_code
_entity_poly.pdbx_strand_id
1 'polypeptide(L)'
;MQNLSALKELTQKLDEIKEAWQIYTIFEEARKKFNEEFDALKKDKEALIESYNTISAKNALLLAQNKELEAKNKVLKENNMALEKSDSNFKNNLQNNLENLESDVVESKDFSSLFEQYESLQEILKTIQEIFTKLPTALEPVAKLEVSYQKHQRLLANPAKDYVPLENAKELLNALINVESKLKTLDLELSKLHIEMRDLLQTPQGLEKQESLQETSKEALEMDSIILDSTNNDKT
;
A
#
# COMPACT_ATOMS: atom_id res chain seq x y z
N MET A 1 46.87 95.12 13.52
CA MET A 1 47.21 93.68 13.44
C MET A 1 46.20 92.78 14.16
N GLN A 2 45.66 93.13 15.33
CA GLN A 2 44.70 92.30 16.08
C GLN A 2 43.45 91.89 15.29
N ASN A 3 42.82 92.80 14.56
CA ASN A 3 41.60 92.50 13.79
C ASN A 3 41.82 91.47 12.67
N LEU A 4 43.01 91.43 12.07
CA LEU A 4 43.36 90.46 11.03
C LEU A 4 43.55 89.06 11.63
N SER A 5 44.14 88.98 12.82
CA SER A 5 44.31 87.72 13.56
C SER A 5 42.97 87.13 13.99
N ALA A 6 42.07 87.97 14.52
CA ALA A 6 40.73 87.55 14.93
C ALA A 6 39.91 87.03 13.75
N LEU A 7 39.99 87.70 12.59
CA LEU A 7 39.29 87.26 11.36
C LEU A 7 39.80 85.90 10.86
N LYS A 8 41.10 85.65 10.95
CA LYS A 8 41.71 84.37 10.54
C LYS A 8 41.26 83.22 11.45
N GLU A 9 41.21 83.44 12.76
CA GLU A 9 40.72 82.45 13.72
C GLU A 9 39.23 82.15 13.52
N LEU A 10 38.42 83.16 13.23
CA LEU A 10 36.99 83.02 12.96
C LEU A 10 36.73 82.23 11.67
N THR A 11 37.57 82.45 10.65
CA THR A 11 37.51 81.69 9.38
C THR A 11 37.86 80.23 9.61
N GLN A 12 38.90 79.94 10.39
CA GLN A 12 39.28 78.57 10.72
C GLN A 12 38.18 77.83 11.49
N LYS A 13 37.59 78.46 12.53
CA LYS A 13 36.47 77.87 13.27
C LYS A 13 35.26 77.62 12.38
N LEU A 14 35.00 78.50 11.41
CA LEU A 14 33.91 78.32 10.44
C LEU A 14 34.16 77.10 9.54
N ASP A 15 35.39 76.87 9.11
CA ASP A 15 35.73 75.70 8.28
C ASP A 15 35.68 74.40 9.09
N GLU A 16 36.14 74.40 10.34
CA GLU A 16 35.99 73.26 11.28
C GLU A 16 34.50 72.91 11.51
N ILE A 17 33.63 73.92 11.65
CA ILE A 17 32.19 73.70 11.79
C ILE A 17 31.59 73.09 10.51
N LYS A 18 32.02 73.53 9.32
CA LYS A 18 31.55 72.95 8.05
C LYS A 18 31.94 71.48 7.93
N GLU A 19 33.19 71.14 8.27
CA GLU A 19 33.67 69.75 8.25
C GLU A 19 32.86 68.88 9.23
N ALA A 20 32.64 69.36 10.45
CA ALA A 20 31.82 68.65 11.44
C ALA A 20 30.38 68.41 10.95
N TRP A 21 29.77 69.38 10.26
CA TRP A 21 28.44 69.23 9.67
C TRP A 21 28.38 68.20 8.53
N GLN A 22 29.42 68.15 7.69
CA GLN A 22 29.51 67.13 6.63
C GLN A 22 29.63 65.73 7.22
N ILE A 23 30.47 65.57 8.25
CA ILE A 23 30.62 64.31 8.99
C ILE A 23 29.28 63.89 9.60
N TYR A 24 28.58 64.82 10.27
CA TYR A 24 27.26 64.53 10.86
C TYR A 24 26.25 64.01 9.80
N THR A 25 26.23 64.64 8.63
CA THR A 25 25.33 64.23 7.53
C THR A 25 25.63 62.80 7.07
N ILE A 26 26.91 62.46 6.90
CA ILE A 26 27.33 61.09 6.54
C ILE A 26 26.91 60.08 7.62
N PHE A 27 27.07 60.43 8.90
CA PHE A 27 26.68 59.55 10.00
C PHE A 27 25.16 59.34 10.08
N GLU A 28 24.34 60.37 9.88
CA GLU A 28 22.89 60.21 9.85
C GLU A 28 22.43 59.35 8.67
N GLU A 29 23.03 59.52 7.48
CA GLU A 29 22.75 58.65 6.34
C GLU A 29 23.14 57.18 6.61
N ALA A 30 24.32 56.96 7.18
CA ALA A 30 24.78 55.61 7.54
C ALA A 30 23.89 54.98 8.62
N ARG A 31 23.48 55.75 9.63
CA ARG A 31 22.55 55.30 10.68
C ARG A 31 21.19 54.92 10.09
N LYS A 32 20.68 55.71 9.15
CA LYS A 32 19.42 55.41 8.47
C LYS A 32 19.51 54.09 7.68
N LYS A 33 20.57 53.91 6.88
CA LYS A 33 20.81 52.66 6.12
C LYS A 33 20.94 51.46 7.05
N PHE A 34 21.68 51.60 8.14
CA PHE A 34 21.83 50.53 9.12
C PHE A 34 20.48 50.11 9.72
N ASN A 35 19.62 51.06 10.08
CA ASN A 35 18.29 50.75 10.61
C ASN A 35 17.42 50.04 9.56
N GLU A 36 17.45 50.49 8.30
CA GLU A 36 16.72 49.85 7.21
C GLU A 36 17.19 48.40 6.97
N GLU A 37 18.51 48.16 6.97
CA GLU A 37 19.09 46.82 6.86
C GLU A 37 18.77 45.95 8.07
N PHE A 38 18.78 46.51 9.28
CA PHE A 38 18.45 45.79 10.51
C PHE A 38 16.98 45.36 10.54
N ASP A 39 16.07 46.24 10.12
CA ASP A 39 14.65 45.91 10.03
C ASP A 39 14.38 44.86 8.94
N ALA A 40 15.06 44.94 7.80
CA ALA A 40 15.01 43.91 6.77
C ALA A 40 15.51 42.56 7.29
N LEU A 41 16.65 42.53 7.98
CA LEU A 41 17.20 41.32 8.58
C LEU A 41 16.28 40.72 9.63
N LYS A 42 15.62 41.55 10.43
CA LYS A 42 14.64 41.09 11.43
C LYS A 42 13.46 40.40 10.76
N LYS A 43 12.95 40.96 9.66
CA LYS A 43 11.87 40.37 8.87
C LYS A 43 12.28 39.05 8.22
N ASP A 44 13.50 38.98 7.67
CA ASP A 44 14.04 37.75 7.08
C ASP A 44 14.21 36.65 8.12
N LYS A 45 14.66 37.00 9.34
CA LYS A 45 14.74 36.08 10.47
C LYS A 45 13.37 35.52 10.85
N GLU A 46 12.35 36.37 10.93
CA GLU A 46 10.98 35.94 11.23
C GLU A 46 10.44 34.98 10.16
N ALA A 47 10.63 35.31 8.88
CA ALA A 47 10.23 34.45 7.76
C ALA A 47 10.98 33.10 7.76
N LEU A 48 12.27 33.09 8.11
CA LEU A 48 13.06 31.87 8.22
C LEU A 48 12.55 30.96 9.34
N ILE A 49 12.19 31.52 10.49
CA ILE A 49 11.62 30.76 11.62
C ILE A 49 10.27 30.14 11.22
N GLU A 50 9.40 30.90 10.56
CA GLU A 50 8.10 30.40 10.09
C GLU A 50 8.25 29.26 9.06
N SER A 51 9.18 29.42 8.11
CA SER A 51 9.55 28.38 7.15
C SER A 51 10.09 27.13 7.84
N TYR A 52 11.02 27.30 8.78
CA TYR A 52 11.58 26.20 9.56
C TYR A 52 10.50 25.43 10.32
N ASN A 53 9.61 26.13 11.01
CA ASN A 53 8.51 25.50 11.75
C ASN A 53 7.57 24.73 10.83
N THR A 54 7.25 25.28 9.67
CA THR A 54 6.41 24.63 8.64
C THR A 54 7.07 23.37 8.10
N ILE A 55 8.38 23.42 7.79
CA ILE A 55 9.15 22.27 7.30
C ILE A 55 9.26 21.19 8.39
N SER A 56 9.52 21.60 9.63
CA SER A 56 9.61 20.69 10.78
C SER A 56 8.29 19.94 10.99
N ALA A 57 7.15 20.64 10.94
CA ALA A 57 5.83 20.02 11.04
C ALA A 57 5.54 19.04 9.89
N LYS A 58 5.89 19.40 8.65
CA LYS A 58 5.76 18.50 7.48
C LYS A 58 6.64 17.26 7.62
N ASN A 59 7.88 17.41 8.10
CA ASN A 59 8.78 16.28 8.33
C ASN A 59 8.27 15.34 9.43
N ALA A 60 7.71 15.88 10.52
CA ALA A 60 7.10 15.08 11.57
C ALA A 60 5.92 14.24 11.04
N LEU A 61 5.08 14.84 10.18
CA LEU A 61 3.96 14.15 9.55
C LEU A 61 4.43 13.06 8.58
N LEU A 62 5.43 13.33 7.74
CA LEU A 62 6.03 12.34 6.84
C LEU A 62 6.65 11.17 7.59
N LEU A 63 7.33 11.42 8.71
CA LEU A 63 7.86 10.36 9.57
C LEU A 63 6.75 9.48 10.16
N ALA A 64 5.62 10.08 10.56
CA ALA A 64 4.47 9.31 11.04
C ALA A 64 3.86 8.44 9.93
N GLN A 65 3.67 9.01 8.74
CA GLN A 65 3.17 8.28 7.57
C GLN A 65 4.10 7.14 7.15
N ASN A 66 5.41 7.36 7.16
CA ASN A 66 6.39 6.32 6.85
C ASN A 66 6.34 5.17 7.86
N LYS A 67 6.22 5.46 9.15
CA LYS A 67 6.04 4.41 10.18
C LYS A 67 4.76 3.60 9.96
N GLU A 68 3.66 4.25 9.59
CA GLU A 68 2.40 3.56 9.27
C GLU A 68 2.56 2.66 8.04
N LEU A 69 3.22 3.15 7.00
CA LEU A 69 3.49 2.37 5.78
C LEU A 69 4.43 1.19 6.05
N GLU A 70 5.47 1.36 6.87
CA GLU A 70 6.35 0.27 7.30
C GLU A 70 5.57 -0.81 8.06
N ALA A 71 4.66 -0.42 8.96
CA ALA A 71 3.80 -1.36 9.67
C ALA A 71 2.87 -2.13 8.71
N LYS A 72 2.23 -1.44 7.76
CA LYS A 72 1.40 -2.08 6.72
C LYS A 72 2.21 -3.03 5.84
N ASN A 73 3.41 -2.63 5.43
CA ASN A 73 4.31 -3.47 4.63
C ASN A 73 4.74 -4.73 5.39
N LYS A 74 4.98 -4.63 6.70
CA LYS A 74 5.29 -5.80 7.53
C LYS A 74 4.14 -6.79 7.55
N VAL A 75 2.91 -6.31 7.76
CA VAL A 75 1.70 -7.15 7.74
C VAL A 75 1.50 -7.81 6.37
N LEU A 76 1.69 -7.06 5.28
CA LEU A 76 1.59 -7.63 3.92
C LEU A 76 2.63 -8.71 3.65
N LYS A 77 3.88 -8.52 4.09
CA LYS A 77 4.93 -9.55 3.99
C LYS A 77 4.58 -10.81 4.78
N GLU A 78 4.05 -10.64 6.00
CA GLU A 78 3.61 -11.77 6.83
C GLU A 78 2.45 -12.53 6.16
N ASN A 79 1.47 -11.83 5.60
CA ASN A 79 0.37 -12.44 4.86
C ASN A 79 0.85 -13.19 3.60
N ASN A 80 1.77 -12.61 2.83
CA ASN A 80 2.34 -13.28 1.65
C ASN A 80 3.10 -14.56 2.05
N MET A 81 3.89 -14.53 3.11
CA MET A 81 4.56 -15.73 3.62
C MET A 81 3.56 -16.80 4.10
N ALA A 82 2.44 -16.39 4.69
CA ALA A 82 1.37 -17.30 5.10
C ALA A 82 0.68 -17.94 3.89
N LEU A 83 0.41 -17.15 2.84
CA LEU A 83 -0.15 -17.63 1.58
C LEU A 83 0.79 -18.62 0.88
N GLU A 84 2.08 -18.32 0.76
CA GLU A 84 3.07 -19.24 0.17
C GLU A 84 3.17 -20.58 0.94
N LYS A 85 3.07 -20.53 2.27
CA LYS A 85 2.99 -21.73 3.11
C LYS A 85 1.69 -22.52 2.87
N SER A 86 0.57 -21.83 2.67
CA SER A 86 -0.70 -22.50 2.36
C SER A 86 -0.67 -23.15 0.96
N ASP A 87 -0.10 -22.48 -0.04
CA ASP A 87 0.04 -22.99 -1.40
C ASP A 87 0.99 -24.18 -1.47
N SER A 88 2.10 -24.14 -0.74
CA SER A 88 3.02 -25.28 -0.65
C SER A 88 2.41 -26.48 0.08
N ASN A 89 1.67 -26.24 1.17
CA ASN A 89 0.92 -27.29 1.85
C ASN A 89 -0.20 -27.88 0.98
N PHE A 90 -0.87 -27.04 0.19
CA PHE A 90 -1.87 -27.48 -0.78
C PHE A 90 -1.23 -28.34 -1.89
N LYS A 91 -0.11 -27.89 -2.48
CA LYS A 91 0.65 -28.67 -3.48
C LYS A 91 1.18 -29.99 -2.92
N ASN A 92 1.71 -30.00 -1.70
CA ASN A 92 2.21 -31.22 -1.07
C ASN A 92 1.06 -32.19 -0.75
N ASN A 93 -0.09 -31.70 -0.30
CA ASN A 93 -1.28 -32.55 -0.15
C ASN A 93 -1.76 -33.08 -1.50
N LEU A 94 -1.75 -32.26 -2.55
CA LEU A 94 -2.13 -32.71 -3.89
C LEU A 94 -1.18 -33.82 -4.38
N GLN A 95 0.13 -33.64 -4.23
CA GLN A 95 1.17 -34.60 -4.62
C GLN A 95 1.07 -35.91 -3.82
N ASN A 96 0.90 -35.84 -2.50
CA ASN A 96 0.73 -37.02 -1.65
C ASN A 96 -0.59 -37.75 -1.93
N ASN A 97 -1.65 -37.05 -2.31
CA ASN A 97 -2.89 -37.69 -2.75
C ASN A 97 -2.74 -38.32 -4.15
N LEU A 98 -1.97 -37.70 -5.05
CA LEU A 98 -1.64 -38.25 -6.37
C LEU A 98 -0.79 -39.53 -6.30
N GLU A 99 0.17 -39.62 -5.39
CA GLU A 99 0.95 -40.86 -5.16
C GLU A 99 0.11 -42.00 -4.54
N ASN A 100 -0.96 -41.67 -3.81
CA ASN A 100 -1.91 -42.66 -3.28
C ASN A 100 -3.02 -43.06 -4.28
N LEU A 101 -3.09 -42.42 -5.46
CA LEU A 101 -4.12 -42.65 -6.48
C LEU A 101 -3.67 -43.60 -7.61
N GLU A 102 -2.43 -44.10 -7.60
CA GLU A 102 -1.96 -45.08 -8.60
C GLU A 102 -2.44 -46.53 -8.35
N SER A 103 -3.25 -46.80 -7.32
CA SER A 103 -3.67 -48.18 -7.00
C SER A 103 -5.16 -48.50 -7.06
N ASP A 104 -6.06 -47.60 -7.45
CA ASP A 104 -7.47 -47.98 -7.61
C ASP A 104 -8.12 -47.32 -8.83
N VAL A 105 -8.34 -48.16 -9.84
CA VAL A 105 -9.01 -47.81 -11.09
C VAL A 105 -10.51 -48.08 -10.94
N VAL A 106 -11.28 -47.01 -11.14
CA VAL A 106 -12.66 -46.90 -11.62
C VAL A 106 -13.80 -46.99 -10.60
N GLU A 107 -14.45 -45.84 -10.41
CA GLU A 107 -15.88 -45.65 -10.72
C GLU A 107 -16.04 -44.25 -11.36
N SER A 108 -16.71 -44.16 -12.50
CA SER A 108 -16.87 -42.90 -13.24
C SER A 108 -17.75 -41.93 -12.45
N LYS A 109 -17.13 -41.02 -11.70
CA LYS A 109 -17.81 -39.85 -11.16
C LYS A 109 -18.14 -38.91 -12.31
N ASP A 110 -19.36 -38.38 -12.31
CA ASP A 110 -19.79 -37.41 -13.31
C ASP A 110 -19.10 -36.07 -13.02
N PHE A 111 -18.07 -35.75 -13.79
CA PHE A 111 -17.29 -34.52 -13.67
C PHE A 111 -17.86 -33.37 -14.51
N SER A 112 -19.04 -33.54 -15.09
CA SER A 112 -19.63 -32.55 -16.00
C SER A 112 -19.80 -31.17 -15.32
N SER A 113 -20.26 -31.13 -14.07
CA SER A 113 -20.41 -29.86 -13.32
C SER A 113 -19.06 -29.18 -13.03
N LEU A 114 -18.03 -29.98 -12.71
CA LEU A 114 -16.69 -29.48 -12.44
C LEU A 114 -16.05 -28.89 -13.71
N PHE A 115 -16.29 -29.54 -14.85
CA PHE A 115 -15.83 -29.06 -16.15
C PHE A 115 -16.56 -27.76 -16.54
N GLU A 116 -17.87 -27.67 -16.32
CA GLU A 116 -18.66 -26.45 -16.55
C GLU A 116 -18.16 -25.28 -15.67
N GLN A 117 -17.82 -25.52 -14.40
CA GLN A 117 -17.26 -24.50 -13.51
C GLN A 117 -15.85 -24.08 -13.92
N TYR A 118 -15.03 -25.03 -14.37
CA TYR A 118 -13.71 -24.73 -14.89
C TYR A 118 -13.77 -23.86 -16.15
N GLU A 119 -14.65 -24.18 -17.09
CA GLU A 119 -14.88 -23.38 -18.31
C GLU A 119 -15.39 -21.97 -17.96
N SER A 120 -16.31 -21.86 -17.01
CA SER A 120 -16.79 -20.56 -16.49
C SER A 120 -15.64 -19.72 -15.90
N LEU A 121 -14.75 -20.33 -15.12
CA LEU A 121 -13.55 -19.67 -14.58
C LEU A 121 -12.59 -19.21 -15.68
N GLN A 122 -12.38 -20.04 -16.71
CA GLN A 122 -11.57 -19.66 -17.87
C GLN A 122 -12.18 -18.46 -18.61
N GLU A 123 -13.51 -18.42 -18.78
CA GLU A 123 -14.20 -17.31 -19.43
C GLU A 123 -14.09 -16.00 -18.61
N ILE A 124 -14.22 -16.09 -17.28
CA ILE A 124 -14.03 -14.94 -16.39
C ILE A 124 -12.57 -14.44 -16.46
N LEU A 125 -11.58 -15.33 -16.47
CA LEU A 125 -10.17 -14.94 -16.61
C LEU A 125 -9.89 -14.27 -17.96
N LYS A 126 -10.44 -14.81 -19.04
CA LYS A 126 -10.30 -14.25 -20.39
C LYS A 126 -10.93 -12.85 -20.48
N THR A 127 -12.12 -12.66 -19.92
CA THR A 127 -12.77 -11.34 -19.90
C THR A 127 -11.99 -10.32 -19.08
N ILE A 128 -11.35 -10.72 -17.96
CA ILE A 128 -10.45 -9.85 -17.20
C ILE A 128 -9.23 -9.46 -18.05
N GLN A 129 -8.59 -10.42 -18.73
CA GLN A 129 -7.45 -10.15 -19.62
C GLN A 129 -7.83 -9.19 -20.76
N GLU A 130 -9.02 -9.34 -21.35
CA GLU A 130 -9.52 -8.42 -22.37
C GLU A 130 -9.77 -6.99 -21.85
N ILE A 131 -10.14 -6.83 -20.58
CA ILE A 131 -10.25 -5.49 -19.98
C ILE A 131 -8.86 -4.87 -19.79
N PHE A 132 -7.86 -5.68 -19.39
CA PHE A 132 -6.48 -5.22 -19.26
C PHE A 132 -5.81 -4.85 -20.58
N THR A 133 -6.14 -5.51 -21.69
CA THR A 133 -5.62 -5.11 -23.02
C THR A 133 -6.27 -3.83 -23.55
N LYS A 134 -7.46 -3.49 -23.08
CA LYS A 134 -8.18 -2.25 -23.43
C LYS A 134 -7.81 -1.08 -22.51
N LEU A 135 -7.11 -1.31 -21.41
CA LEU A 135 -6.62 -0.26 -20.53
C LEU A 135 -5.50 0.52 -21.26
N PRO A 136 -5.58 1.86 -21.31
CA PRO A 136 -4.55 2.67 -21.95
C PRO A 136 -3.20 2.47 -21.26
N THR A 137 -2.21 1.98 -22.01
CA THR A 137 -0.87 1.64 -21.51
C THR A 137 -0.06 2.88 -21.12
N ALA A 138 -0.42 4.04 -21.67
CA ALA A 138 0.11 5.35 -21.30
C ALA A 138 -1.00 6.39 -21.46
N LEU A 139 -1.40 7.03 -20.36
CA LEU A 139 -2.28 8.19 -20.40
C LEU A 139 -1.42 9.40 -20.76
N GLU A 140 -1.66 10.02 -21.91
CA GLU A 140 -0.96 11.26 -22.28
C GLU A 140 -1.33 12.38 -21.31
N PRO A 141 -0.35 12.93 -20.57
CA PRO A 141 -0.61 14.04 -19.68
C PRO A 141 -0.81 15.32 -20.48
N VAL A 142 -1.81 16.10 -20.08
CA VAL A 142 -2.02 17.45 -20.58
C VAL A 142 -1.22 18.41 -19.70
N ALA A 143 -0.26 19.10 -20.30
CA ALA A 143 0.39 20.24 -19.68
C ALA A 143 -0.64 21.38 -19.55
N LYS A 144 -1.19 21.56 -18.35
CA LYS A 144 -1.94 22.79 -18.01
C LYS A 144 -0.95 23.86 -17.55
N LEU A 145 -1.33 25.13 -17.47
CA LEU A 145 -0.49 26.17 -16.86
C LEU A 145 -0.99 26.42 -15.45
N GLU A 146 -0.16 26.20 -14.43
CA GLU A 146 -0.51 26.54 -13.06
C GLU A 146 -0.13 28.00 -12.85
N VAL A 147 -1.15 28.84 -12.64
CA VAL A 147 -0.94 30.26 -12.39
C VAL A 147 -0.73 30.45 -10.89
N SER A 148 0.52 30.60 -10.47
CA SER A 148 0.82 30.97 -9.09
C SER A 148 0.61 32.48 -8.90
N TYR A 149 -0.11 32.84 -7.85
CA TYR A 149 -0.34 34.22 -7.43
C TYR A 149 0.38 34.46 -6.09
N GLN A 150 1.26 35.45 -6.04
CA GLN A 150 1.63 36.08 -4.76
C GLN A 150 1.21 37.54 -4.82
N LYS A 151 0.59 38.03 -3.75
CA LYS A 151 0.19 39.44 -3.60
C LYS A 151 -0.58 39.99 -4.83
N HIS A 152 -1.46 39.17 -5.43
CA HIS A 152 -2.27 39.50 -6.61
C HIS A 152 -1.50 39.76 -7.91
N GLN A 153 -0.19 39.51 -7.97
CA GLN A 153 0.59 39.54 -9.21
C GLN A 153 0.83 38.12 -9.73
N ARG A 154 0.65 37.96 -11.06
CA ARG A 154 0.92 36.72 -11.79
C ARG A 154 2.43 36.58 -11.96
N LEU A 155 3.05 35.66 -11.21
CA LEU A 155 4.52 35.65 -11.08
C LEU A 155 5.24 34.90 -12.20
N LEU A 156 4.72 33.79 -12.70
CA LEU A 156 5.17 33.11 -13.92
C LEU A 156 4.21 31.94 -14.18
N ALA A 157 3.96 31.60 -15.45
CA ALA A 157 3.17 30.41 -15.78
C ALA A 157 4.12 29.22 -15.84
N ASN A 158 4.17 28.43 -14.76
CA ASN A 158 4.88 27.16 -14.81
C ASN A 158 4.00 26.15 -15.57
N PRO A 159 4.60 25.25 -16.39
CA PRO A 159 3.91 24.04 -16.79
C PRO A 159 3.39 23.38 -15.51
N ALA A 160 2.07 23.27 -15.41
CA ALA A 160 1.42 22.58 -14.32
C ALA A 160 1.88 21.12 -14.33
N LYS A 161 1.74 20.47 -13.18
CA LYS A 161 1.93 19.02 -13.08
C LYS A 161 1.19 18.33 -14.21
N ASP A 162 1.80 17.30 -14.77
CA ASP A 162 1.20 16.47 -15.80
C ASP A 162 -0.17 15.94 -15.33
N TYR A 163 -1.26 16.46 -15.90
CA TYR A 163 -2.63 16.07 -15.53
C TYR A 163 -3.25 15.21 -16.62
N VAL A 164 -3.82 14.08 -16.24
CA VAL A 164 -4.64 13.28 -17.15
C VAL A 164 -6.01 13.95 -17.34
N PRO A 165 -6.58 13.97 -18.57
CA PRO A 165 -7.95 14.44 -18.79
C PRO A 165 -8.96 13.74 -17.89
N LEU A 166 -9.96 14.48 -17.41
CA LEU A 166 -10.98 13.95 -16.49
C LEU A 166 -11.74 12.77 -17.11
N GLU A 167 -12.03 12.85 -18.41
CA GLU A 167 -12.74 11.82 -19.17
C GLU A 167 -11.93 10.52 -19.22
N ASN A 168 -10.62 10.61 -19.52
CA ASN A 168 -9.73 9.45 -19.49
C ASN A 168 -9.60 8.87 -18.07
N ALA A 169 -9.55 9.73 -17.05
CA ALA A 169 -9.50 9.28 -15.64
C ALA A 169 -10.80 8.56 -15.22
N LYS A 170 -11.96 9.03 -15.68
CA LYS A 170 -13.26 8.37 -15.47
C LYS A 170 -13.33 7.03 -16.18
N GLU A 171 -12.87 6.94 -17.42
CA GLU A 171 -12.83 5.68 -18.18
C GLU A 171 -11.94 4.64 -17.49
N LEU A 172 -10.75 5.05 -17.03
CA LEU A 172 -9.85 4.18 -16.27
C LEU A 172 -10.49 3.72 -14.95
N LEU A 173 -11.12 4.64 -14.21
CA LEU A 173 -11.81 4.32 -12.96
C LEU A 173 -12.94 3.31 -13.20
N ASN A 174 -13.75 3.50 -14.24
CA ASN A 174 -14.82 2.58 -14.61
C ASN A 174 -14.28 1.20 -15.00
N ALA A 175 -13.16 1.15 -15.74
CA ALA A 175 -12.51 -0.11 -16.08
C ALA A 175 -12.00 -0.84 -14.82
N LEU A 176 -11.40 -0.12 -13.87
CA LEU A 176 -10.94 -0.69 -12.59
C LEU A 176 -12.11 -1.22 -11.74
N ILE A 177 -13.22 -0.49 -11.65
CA ILE A 177 -14.44 -0.94 -10.96
C ILE A 177 -14.97 -2.24 -11.60
N ASN A 178 -14.95 -2.31 -12.95
CA ASN A 178 -15.39 -3.51 -13.66
C ASN A 178 -14.47 -4.71 -13.37
N VAL A 179 -13.15 -4.51 -13.41
CA VAL A 179 -12.17 -5.55 -13.03
C VAL A 179 -12.40 -6.02 -11.59
N GLU A 180 -12.60 -5.09 -10.64
CA GLU A 180 -12.87 -5.44 -9.24
C GLU A 180 -14.12 -6.32 -9.12
N SER A 181 -15.19 -5.99 -9.83
CA SER A 181 -16.43 -6.79 -9.82
C SER A 181 -16.21 -8.20 -10.38
N LYS A 182 -15.40 -8.33 -11.44
CA LYS A 182 -15.07 -9.62 -12.06
C LYS A 182 -14.15 -10.46 -11.18
N LEU A 183 -13.19 -9.85 -10.47
CA LEU A 183 -12.36 -10.54 -9.49
C LEU A 183 -13.18 -11.09 -8.31
N LYS A 184 -14.18 -10.34 -7.82
CA LYS A 184 -15.12 -10.86 -6.80
C LYS A 184 -15.94 -12.03 -7.32
N THR A 185 -16.33 -12.00 -8.58
CA THR A 185 -17.05 -13.11 -9.23
C THR A 185 -16.14 -14.34 -9.36
N LEU A 186 -14.88 -14.15 -9.75
CA LEU A 186 -13.87 -15.20 -9.84
C LEU A 186 -13.64 -15.88 -8.48
N ASP A 187 -13.50 -15.09 -7.42
CA ASP A 187 -13.32 -15.59 -6.04
C ASP A 187 -14.50 -16.46 -5.58
N LEU A 188 -15.73 -16.03 -5.93
CA LEU A 188 -16.94 -16.80 -5.65
C LEU A 188 -16.98 -18.13 -6.42
N GLU A 189 -16.66 -18.12 -7.72
CA GLU A 189 -16.63 -19.34 -8.54
C GLU A 189 -15.52 -20.30 -8.10
N LEU A 190 -14.34 -19.79 -7.70
CA LEU A 190 -13.28 -20.60 -7.09
C LEU A 190 -13.72 -21.25 -5.78
N SER A 191 -14.49 -20.51 -4.96
CA SER A 191 -15.05 -21.05 -3.73
C SER A 191 -16.06 -22.17 -4.01
N LYS A 192 -16.92 -22.03 -5.04
CA LYS A 192 -17.85 -23.07 -5.48
C LYS A 192 -17.11 -24.31 -5.97
N LEU A 193 -16.11 -24.12 -6.84
CA LEU A 193 -15.27 -25.21 -7.35
C LEU A 193 -14.59 -25.96 -6.20
N HIS A 194 -14.08 -25.24 -5.21
CA HIS A 194 -13.45 -25.86 -4.04
C HIS A 194 -14.44 -26.70 -3.22
N ILE A 195 -15.71 -26.26 -3.11
CA ILE A 195 -16.78 -27.03 -2.47
C ILE A 195 -17.11 -28.27 -3.30
N GLU A 196 -17.29 -28.15 -4.62
CA GLU A 196 -17.58 -29.29 -5.49
C GLU A 196 -16.45 -30.33 -5.49
N MET A 197 -15.19 -29.89 -5.53
CA MET A 197 -14.03 -30.79 -5.41
C MET A 197 -14.02 -31.53 -4.06
N ARG A 198 -14.37 -30.84 -2.97
CA ARG A 198 -14.49 -31.47 -1.65
C ARG A 198 -15.59 -32.52 -1.64
N ASP A 199 -16.77 -32.21 -2.16
CA ASP A 199 -17.92 -33.10 -2.14
C ASP A 199 -17.68 -34.34 -3.04
N LEU A 200 -17.05 -34.16 -4.20
CA LEU A 200 -16.61 -35.25 -5.09
C LEU A 200 -15.58 -36.17 -4.42
N LEU A 201 -14.72 -35.64 -3.55
CA LEU A 201 -13.74 -36.43 -2.77
C LEU A 201 -14.36 -37.07 -1.52
N GLN A 202 -15.54 -36.63 -1.07
CA GLN A 202 -16.20 -37.09 0.17
C GLN A 202 -17.40 -38.03 -0.02
N THR A 203 -17.68 -38.54 -1.23
CA THR A 203 -18.79 -39.50 -1.45
C THR A 203 -18.67 -40.78 -0.58
N PRO A 204 -19.77 -41.27 0.02
CA PRO A 204 -19.77 -42.28 1.08
C PRO A 204 -19.60 -43.70 0.51
N GLN A 205 -18.37 -44.12 0.25
CA GLN A 205 -18.02 -45.55 0.11
C GLN A 205 -17.14 -46.06 1.27
N GLY A 206 -16.84 -45.18 2.25
CA GLY A 206 -16.03 -45.52 3.42
C GLY A 206 -16.82 -46.02 4.64
N LEU A 207 -18.15 -45.94 4.64
CA LEU A 207 -18.96 -46.28 5.84
C LEU A 207 -19.51 -47.70 5.83
N GLU A 208 -19.82 -48.30 4.68
CA GLU A 208 -20.42 -49.65 4.64
C GLU A 208 -19.41 -50.79 4.92
N LYS A 209 -18.10 -50.58 4.68
CA LYS A 209 -17.09 -51.61 4.98
C LYS A 209 -16.71 -51.68 6.47
N GLN A 210 -17.04 -50.69 7.28
CA GLN A 210 -16.72 -50.72 8.71
C GLN A 210 -17.77 -51.46 9.54
N GLU A 211 -19.05 -51.45 9.14
CA GLU A 211 -20.09 -52.20 9.85
C GLU A 211 -19.99 -53.72 9.59
N SER A 212 -19.67 -54.14 8.37
CA SER A 212 -19.53 -55.58 8.06
C SER A 212 -18.32 -56.24 8.74
N LEU A 213 -17.25 -55.49 9.03
CA LEU A 213 -16.08 -56.00 9.73
C LEU A 213 -16.29 -56.05 11.26
N GLN A 214 -17.14 -55.18 11.82
CA GLN A 214 -17.47 -55.21 13.24
C GLN A 214 -18.44 -56.33 13.62
N GLU A 215 -19.39 -56.69 12.76
CA GLU A 215 -20.27 -57.85 13.01
C GLU A 215 -19.52 -59.18 12.95
N THR A 216 -18.63 -59.38 11.96
CA THR A 216 -17.82 -60.61 11.89
C THR A 216 -16.85 -60.78 13.05
N SER A 217 -16.40 -59.67 13.66
CA SER A 217 -15.50 -59.72 14.82
C SER A 217 -16.23 -59.96 16.14
N LYS A 218 -17.51 -59.59 16.25
CA LYS A 218 -18.33 -59.87 17.44
C LYS A 218 -18.78 -61.32 17.51
N GLU A 219 -19.17 -61.92 16.38
CA GLU A 219 -19.56 -63.34 16.34
C GLU A 219 -18.38 -64.28 16.61
N ALA A 220 -17.16 -63.90 16.19
CA ALA A 220 -15.95 -64.67 16.49
C ALA A 220 -15.56 -64.61 17.99
N LEU A 221 -15.83 -63.50 18.67
CA LEU A 221 -15.52 -63.33 20.10
C LEU A 221 -16.57 -64.00 21.02
N GLU A 222 -17.83 -64.13 20.61
CA GLU A 222 -18.84 -64.87 21.38
C GLU A 222 -18.60 -66.39 21.32
N MET A 223 -18.18 -66.93 20.18
CA MET A 223 -17.87 -68.37 20.05
C MET A 223 -16.67 -68.81 20.90
N ASP A 224 -15.64 -67.98 21.05
CA ASP A 224 -14.47 -68.31 21.87
C ASP A 224 -14.75 -68.21 23.38
N SER A 225 -15.74 -67.40 23.79
CA SER A 225 -16.14 -67.30 25.21
C SER A 225 -16.92 -68.50 25.73
N ILE A 226 -17.67 -69.19 24.86
CA ILE A 226 -18.49 -70.36 25.24
C ILE A 226 -17.62 -71.62 25.43
N ILE A 227 -16.45 -71.68 24.78
CA ILE A 227 -15.57 -72.86 24.84
C ILE A 227 -14.71 -72.87 26.12
N LEU A 228 -14.41 -71.71 26.72
CA LEU A 228 -13.53 -71.62 27.90
C LEU A 228 -14.20 -71.92 29.25
N ASP A 229 -15.52 -71.76 29.36
CA ASP A 229 -16.25 -72.01 30.63
C ASP A 229 -16.59 -73.50 30.87
N SER A 230 -16.37 -74.38 29.90
CA SER A 230 -16.74 -75.81 30.02
C SER A 230 -15.58 -76.74 30.43
N THR A 231 -14.34 -76.26 30.59
CA THR A 231 -13.17 -77.16 30.78
C THR A 231 -12.45 -77.05 32.13
N ASN A 232 -12.95 -76.28 33.10
CA ASN A 232 -12.26 -76.09 34.39
C ASN A 232 -13.04 -76.54 35.63
N ASN A 233 -13.79 -77.64 35.51
CA ASN A 233 -14.38 -78.33 36.65
C ASN A 233 -14.23 -79.84 36.47
N ASP A 234 -13.01 -80.37 36.68
CA ASP A 234 -12.78 -81.72 37.21
C ASP A 234 -11.28 -82.01 37.28
N LYS A 235 -10.74 -81.94 38.50
CA LYS A 235 -9.67 -82.81 39.04
C LYS A 235 -9.38 -82.39 40.49
N THR A 236 -10.22 -82.88 41.39
CA THR A 236 -9.80 -83.38 42.71
C THR A 236 -8.83 -84.55 42.56
#